data_AF-A0A2M7QMW8-F1
#
_entry.id   AF-A0A2M7QMW8-F1
#
_cell.length_a   1.000
_cell.length_b   1.000
_cell.length_c   1.000
_cell.angle_alpha   90.00
_cell.angle_beta   90.00
_cell.angle_gamma   90.00
#
_symmetry.space_group_name_H-M   'P 1'
#
loop_
_entity.id
_entity.type
_entity.pdbx_description
1 polymer ?
#
loop_
_entity_poly.entity_id
_entity_poly.type
_entity_poly.pdbx_seq_one_letter_code
_entity_poly.pdbx_strand_id
1 'polypeptide(L)'
;VNFSSVSYMMGNAGYPVYAAAKAAITGLTRSLARELGPDRIRVNALMPGWVLTERQLDLWADPASLAAHLERQCLKEHLAPRDIVAGTLFLASQASRMMTGQALVIDGGVVTTG
;
A
#
# COMPACT_ATOMS: atom_id res chain seq x y z
N VAL A 1 4.03 10.41 5.50
CA VAL A 1 3.69 9.31 4.57
C VAL A 1 2.70 8.41 5.27
N ASN A 2 1.51 8.26 4.73
CA ASN A 2 0.48 7.39 5.30
C ASN A 2 0.61 5.97 4.75
N PHE A 3 0.11 4.98 5.48
CA PHE A 3 0.07 3.58 5.03
C PHE A 3 -1.38 3.12 4.82
N SER A 4 -1.78 3.02 3.56
CA SER A 4 -3.04 2.39 3.17
C SER A 4 -2.79 0.89 2.87
N SER A 5 -3.47 0.29 1.89
CA SER A 5 -3.34 -1.11 1.49
C SER A 5 -4.07 -1.35 0.18
N VAL A 6 -3.51 -2.18 -0.71
CA VAL A 6 -4.23 -2.58 -1.93
C VAL A 6 -5.45 -3.47 -1.65
N SER A 7 -5.61 -4.00 -0.43
CA SER A 7 -6.76 -4.84 -0.07
C SER A 7 -8.12 -4.15 -0.29
N TYR A 8 -8.21 -2.82 -0.14
CA TYR A 8 -9.48 -2.13 -0.42
C TYR A 8 -9.77 -2.06 -1.93
N MET A 9 -8.73 -2.08 -2.77
CA MET A 9 -8.86 -2.04 -4.23
C MET A 9 -9.26 -3.42 -4.79
N MET A 10 -8.86 -4.50 -4.11
CA MET A 10 -9.24 -5.87 -4.47
C MET A 10 -10.73 -6.17 -4.22
N GLY A 11 -11.38 -5.45 -3.30
CA GLY A 11 -12.79 -5.68 -2.98
C GLY A 11 -13.08 -7.04 -2.33
N ASN A 12 -12.09 -7.68 -1.70
CA ASN A 12 -12.25 -8.98 -1.07
C ASN A 12 -13.27 -8.94 0.09
N ALA A 13 -14.02 -10.03 0.27
CA ALA A 13 -14.92 -10.23 1.40
C ALA A 13 -14.18 -10.62 2.70
N GLY A 14 -14.87 -10.52 3.84
CA GLY A 14 -14.38 -11.00 5.15
C GLY A 14 -13.81 -9.94 6.09
N TYR A 15 -13.52 -8.74 5.59
CA TYR A 15 -12.96 -7.64 6.40
C TYR A 15 -13.40 -6.24 5.94
N PRO A 16 -14.72 -5.98 5.76
CA PRO A 16 -15.21 -4.72 5.17
C PRO A 16 -14.79 -3.47 5.94
N VAL A 17 -14.71 -3.53 7.28
CA VAL A 17 -14.27 -2.41 8.12
C VAL A 17 -12.80 -2.06 7.87
N TYR A 18 -11.94 -3.07 7.69
CA TYR A 18 -10.53 -2.85 7.34
C TYR A 18 -10.40 -2.23 5.95
N ALA A 19 -11.15 -2.74 4.96
CA ALA A 19 -11.17 -2.19 3.61
C ALA A 19 -11.63 -0.72 3.61
N ALA A 20 -12.72 -0.41 4.33
CA ALA A 20 -13.22 0.96 4.48
C ALA A 20 -12.19 1.89 5.14
N ALA A 21 -11.56 1.46 6.23
CA ALA A 21 -10.52 2.25 6.90
C ALA A 21 -9.32 2.52 5.97
N LYS A 22 -8.87 1.51 5.21
CA LYS A 22 -7.76 1.68 4.26
C LYS A 22 -8.12 2.57 3.07
N ALA A 23 -9.36 2.50 2.57
CA ALA A 23 -9.86 3.44 1.57
C ALA A 23 -9.92 4.89 2.11
N ALA A 24 -10.36 5.07 3.36
CA ALA A 24 -10.44 6.38 4.01
C ALA A 24 -9.07 7.06 4.13
N ILE A 25 -8.00 6.30 4.37
CA ILE A 25 -6.63 6.85 4.40
C ILE A 25 -6.24 7.50 3.07
N THR A 26 -6.67 6.96 1.93
CA THR A 26 -6.42 7.56 0.61
C THR A 26 -7.16 8.88 0.46
N GLY A 27 -8.42 8.96 0.93
CA GLY A 27 -9.19 10.21 0.99
C GLY A 27 -8.52 11.26 1.89
N LEU A 28 -8.17 10.87 3.12
CA LEU A 28 -7.47 11.70 4.09
C LEU A 28 -6.16 12.27 3.54
N THR A 29 -5.38 11.43 2.86
CA THR A 29 -4.11 11.82 2.21
C THR A 29 -4.32 12.95 1.21
N ARG A 30 -5.38 12.88 0.39
CA ARG A 30 -5.70 13.92 -0.60
C ARG A 30 -6.16 15.22 0.05
N SER A 31 -6.98 15.15 1.08
CA SER A 31 -7.44 16.33 1.81
C SER A 31 -6.28 17.04 2.51
N LEU A 32 -5.46 16.29 3.27
CA LEU A 32 -4.29 16.84 3.96
C LEU A 32 -3.25 17.41 2.99
N ALA A 33 -3.09 16.82 1.79
CA ALA A 33 -2.21 17.38 0.77
C ALA A 33 -2.65 18.78 0.29
N ARG A 34 -3.96 19.05 0.25
CA ARG A 34 -4.49 20.39 -0.07
C ARG A 34 -4.35 21.35 1.10
N GLU A 35 -4.63 20.87 2.32
CA GLU A 35 -4.60 21.66 3.54
C GLU A 35 -3.18 22.11 3.91
N LEU A 36 -2.22 21.18 3.84
CA LEU A 36 -0.82 21.42 4.26
C LEU A 36 0.10 21.81 3.10
N GLY A 37 -0.42 21.82 1.87
CA GLY A 37 0.30 22.21 0.67
C GLY A 37 0.89 23.64 0.72
N PRO A 38 0.16 24.66 1.22
CA PRO A 38 0.69 26.01 1.40
C PRO A 38 1.97 26.08 2.26
N ASP A 39 2.09 25.20 3.25
CA ASP A 39 3.27 25.08 4.12
C ASP A 39 4.39 24.22 3.51
N ARG A 40 4.25 23.85 2.23
CA ARG A 40 5.14 22.93 1.50
C ARG A 40 5.29 21.55 2.14
N ILE A 41 4.29 21.11 2.90
CA ILE A 41 4.24 19.76 3.46
C ILE A 41 3.57 18.83 2.45
N ARG A 42 4.29 17.77 2.06
CA ARG A 42 3.77 16.75 1.14
C ARG A 42 3.12 15.63 1.91
N VAL A 43 1.94 15.22 1.46
CA VAL A 43 1.20 14.10 2.07
C VAL A 43 0.89 13.09 0.98
N ASN A 44 1.49 11.90 1.06
CA ASN A 44 1.25 10.79 0.15
C ASN A 44 0.97 9.52 0.97
N ALA A 45 0.35 8.54 0.32
CA ALA A 45 0.12 7.21 0.85
C ALA A 45 1.01 6.20 0.14
N LEU A 46 1.50 5.21 0.88
CA LEU A 46 2.04 3.98 0.33
C LEU A 46 1.02 2.85 0.53
N MET A 47 0.85 2.02 -0.50
CA MET A 47 -0.12 0.94 -0.55
C MET A 47 0.59 -0.40 -0.81
N PRO A 48 0.94 -1.14 0.25
CA PRO A 48 1.56 -2.45 0.11
C PRO A 48 0.57 -3.52 -0.35
N GLY A 49 1.09 -4.52 -1.07
CA GLY A 49 0.52 -5.86 -1.25
C GLY A 49 0.58 -6.72 0.02
N TRP A 50 0.56 -8.04 -0.14
CA TRP A 50 0.72 -8.95 0.99
C TRP A 50 2.20 -9.09 1.35
N VAL A 51 2.65 -8.28 2.31
CA VAL A 51 4.02 -8.32 2.82
C VAL A 51 4.14 -9.41 3.88
N LEU A 52 4.98 -10.41 3.63
CA LEU A 52 5.24 -11.51 4.56
C LEU A 52 6.14 -11.03 5.69
N THR A 53 5.49 -10.72 6.82
CA THR A 53 6.14 -10.46 8.10
C THR A 53 6.09 -11.72 8.97
N GLU A 54 6.92 -11.82 10.01
CA GLU A 54 6.89 -12.95 10.96
C GLU A 54 5.47 -13.21 11.48
N ARG A 55 4.77 -12.16 11.92
CA ARG A 55 3.38 -12.26 12.37
C ARG A 55 2.42 -12.80 11.30
N GLN A 56 2.63 -12.47 10.03
CA GLN A 56 1.80 -12.98 8.94
C GLN A 56 2.08 -14.47 8.68
N LEU A 57 3.36 -14.86 8.74
CA LEU A 57 3.77 -16.26 8.64
C LEU A 57 3.14 -17.11 9.75
N ASP A 58 3.13 -16.60 10.97
CA ASP A 58 2.64 -17.35 12.13
C ASP A 58 1.11 -17.50 12.19
N LEU A 59 0.36 -16.56 11.60
CA LEU A 59 -1.09 -16.46 11.83
C LEU A 59 -1.95 -16.67 10.57
N TRP A 60 -1.42 -16.39 9.37
CA TRP A 60 -2.27 -16.23 8.17
C TRP A 60 -1.68 -16.83 6.89
N ALA A 61 -0.39 -17.17 6.87
CA ALA A 61 0.29 -17.63 5.66
C ALA A 61 0.33 -19.17 5.57
N ASP A 62 -0.81 -19.79 5.27
CA ASP A 62 -0.80 -21.20 4.87
C ASP A 62 -0.31 -21.36 3.41
N PRO A 63 0.26 -22.52 3.03
CA PRO A 63 0.81 -22.73 1.70
C PRO A 63 -0.20 -22.51 0.55
N ALA A 64 -1.48 -22.83 0.76
CA ALA A 64 -2.50 -22.68 -0.28
C ALA A 64 -2.85 -21.20 -0.48
N SER A 65 -2.99 -20.43 0.59
CA SER A 65 -3.20 -18.98 0.51
C SER A 65 -2.03 -18.26 -0.13
N LEU A 66 -0.80 -18.63 0.21
CA LEU A 66 0.42 -18.08 -0.39
C LEU A 66 0.48 -18.32 -1.89
N ALA A 67 0.24 -19.56 -2.33
CA ALA A 67 0.19 -19.91 -3.76
C ALA A 67 -0.94 -19.13 -4.48
N ALA A 68 -2.13 -19.08 -3.89
CA ALA A 68 -3.25 -18.35 -4.46
C ALA A 68 -2.99 -16.84 -4.60
N HIS A 69 -2.23 -16.23 -3.69
CA HIS A 69 -1.83 -14.84 -3.80
C HIS A 69 -0.77 -14.62 -4.90
N LEU A 70 0.24 -15.49 -4.96
CA LEU A 70 1.26 -15.43 -6.03
C LEU A 70 0.63 -15.55 -7.42
N GLU A 71 -0.41 -16.37 -7.59
CA GLU A 71 -1.13 -16.48 -8.86
C GLU A 71 -1.74 -15.14 -9.30
N ARG A 72 -2.16 -14.29 -8.36
CA ARG A 72 -2.71 -12.95 -8.67
C ARG A 72 -1.64 -11.91 -8.97
N GLN A 73 -0.43 -12.06 -8.43
CA GLN A 73 0.67 -11.13 -8.70
C GLN A 73 1.16 -11.24 -10.15
N CYS A 74 1.60 -10.13 -10.75
CA CYS A 74 2.37 -10.20 -11.99
C CYS A 74 3.79 -10.72 -11.74
N LEU A 75 4.44 -10.25 -10.68
CA LEU A 75 5.77 -10.71 -10.26
C LEU A 75 5.59 -11.88 -9.29
N LYS A 76 6.06 -13.07 -9.64
CA LYS A 76 5.85 -14.31 -8.84
C LYS A 76 6.84 -14.44 -7.67
N GLU A 77 6.94 -13.40 -6.87
CA GLU A 77 7.79 -13.32 -5.68
C GLU A 77 7.03 -12.75 -4.49
N HIS A 78 7.15 -13.36 -3.32
CA HIS A 78 6.51 -12.83 -2.12
C HIS A 78 7.15 -11.51 -1.69
N LEU A 79 6.31 -10.52 -1.40
CA LEU A 79 6.79 -9.25 -0.86
C LEU A 79 7.36 -9.46 0.55
N ALA A 80 8.52 -8.90 0.79
CA ALA A 80 9.18 -8.81 2.08
C ALA A 80 9.18 -7.35 2.58
N PRO A 81 9.39 -7.10 3.89
CA PRO A 81 9.42 -5.75 4.43
C PRO A 81 10.41 -4.81 3.71
N ARG A 82 11.54 -5.35 3.24
CA ARG A 82 12.57 -4.61 2.49
C ARG A 82 12.04 -3.97 1.20
N ASP A 83 11.04 -4.56 0.56
CA ASP A 83 10.50 -4.08 -0.72
C ASP A 83 9.70 -2.77 -0.54
N ILE A 84 9.27 -2.50 0.69
CA ILE A 84 8.52 -1.29 1.05
C ILE A 84 9.45 -0.13 1.46
N VAL A 85 10.67 -0.45 1.91
CA VAL A 85 11.62 0.54 2.45
C VAL A 85 11.99 1.58 1.39
N ALA A 86 12.40 1.13 0.20
CA ALA A 86 12.83 2.03 -0.86
C ALA A 86 11.70 2.95 -1.34
N GLY A 87 10.48 2.44 -1.48
CA GLY A 87 9.30 3.24 -1.82
C GLY A 87 8.97 4.29 -0.76
N THR A 88 9.10 3.92 0.51
CA THR A 88 8.89 4.85 1.64
C THR A 88 9.94 5.97 1.63
N LEU A 89 11.21 5.60 1.46
CA LEU A 89 12.32 6.57 1.36
C LEU A 89 12.16 7.49 0.15
N PHE A 90 11.76 6.96 -1.01
CA PHE A 90 11.44 7.76 -2.19
C PHE A 90 10.39 8.84 -1.87
N LEU A 91 9.27 8.46 -1.25
CA LEU A 91 8.21 9.39 -0.85
C LEU A 91 8.68 10.43 0.18
N ALA A 92 9.62 10.07 1.06
CA ALA A 92 10.22 11.00 2.02
C ALA A 92 11.29 11.92 1.40
N SER A 93 11.94 11.50 0.32
CA SER A 93 13.07 12.19 -0.30
C SER A 93 12.67 13.34 -1.25
N GLN A 94 13.66 14.08 -1.74
CA GLN A 94 13.52 15.09 -2.80
C GLN A 94 13.22 14.49 -4.18
N ALA A 95 13.41 13.19 -4.38
CA ALA A 95 13.06 12.55 -5.65
C ALA A 95 11.55 12.64 -5.93
N SER A 96 10.73 12.80 -4.89
CA SER A 96 9.27 12.99 -4.97
C SER A 96 8.83 14.43 -4.64
N ARG A 97 9.69 15.44 -4.84
CA ARG A 97 9.46 16.84 -4.38
C ARG A 97 8.16 17.49 -4.87
N MET A 98 7.63 17.06 -6.01
CA MET A 98 6.36 17.55 -6.60
C MET A 98 5.22 16.52 -6.55
N MET A 99 5.40 15.43 -5.81
CA MET A 99 4.38 14.41 -5.59
C MET A 99 3.70 14.68 -4.25
N THR A 100 2.40 14.98 -4.28
CA THR A 100 1.54 15.12 -3.09
C THR A 100 0.10 14.71 -3.41
N GLY A 101 -0.64 14.23 -2.41
CA GLY A 101 -1.99 13.69 -2.56
C GLY A 101 -2.06 12.36 -3.31
N GLN A 102 -0.92 11.72 -3.58
CA GLN A 102 -0.82 10.52 -4.40
C GLN A 102 -0.73 9.25 -3.55
N ALA A 103 -1.05 8.13 -4.18
CA ALA A 103 -0.84 6.79 -3.66
C ALA A 103 0.24 6.08 -4.48
N LEU A 104 1.25 5.51 -3.82
CA LEU A 104 2.25 4.66 -4.42
C LEU A 104 1.94 3.21 -4.08
N VAL A 105 1.61 2.40 -5.08
CA VAL A 105 1.35 0.97 -4.93
C VAL A 105 2.65 0.17 -5.06
N ILE A 106 2.88 -0.74 -4.12
CA ILE A 106 3.98 -1.72 -4.16
C ILE A 106 3.39 -3.07 -3.74
N ASP A 107 2.95 -3.84 -4.72
CA ASP A 107 2.18 -5.06 -4.47
C ASP A 107 2.53 -6.23 -5.40
N GLY A 108 3.58 -6.12 -6.21
CA GLY A 108 3.92 -7.16 -7.19
C GLY A 108 2.92 -7.25 -8.36
N GLY A 109 2.06 -6.24 -8.56
CA GLY A 109 1.09 -6.17 -9.65
C GLY A 109 -0.21 -6.92 -9.38
N VAL A 110 -0.65 -7.04 -8.12
CA VAL A 110 -1.95 -7.67 -7.81
C VAL A 110 -3.11 -6.81 -8.27
N VAL A 111 -3.01 -5.49 -8.10
CA VAL A 111 -4.04 -4.56 -8.53
C VAL A 111 -3.52 -3.67 -9.65
N THR A 112 -4.42 -3.35 -10.59
CA THR A 112 -4.17 -2.32 -11.61
C THR A 112 -4.79 -1.01 -11.16
N THR A 113 -3.99 0.06 -11.11
CA THR A 113 -4.51 1.41 -10.89
C THR A 113 -4.71 2.08 -12.25
N GLY A 114 -5.97 2.31 -12.63
CA GLY A 114 -6.35 3.14 -13.79
C GLY A 114 -6.78 4.53 -13.36
#